data_AF-A0AAV4S2F0-F1
#
_entry.id   AF-A0AAV4S2F0-F1
#
_cell.length_a   1.000
_cell.length_b   1.000
_cell.length_c   1.000
_cell.angle_alpha   90.00
_cell.angle_beta   90.00
_cell.angle_gamma   90.00
#
_symmetry.space_group_name_H-M   'P 1'
#
loop_
_entity.id
_entity.type
_entity.pdbx_description
1 polymer ?
#
loop_
_entity_poly.entity_id
_entity_poly.type
_entity_poly.pdbx_seq_one_letter_code
_entity_poly.pdbx_strand_id
1 'polypeptide(L)'
;MECINLPGSFGCQCKEGYEPKSTSNSKIYGCKDINECKFNGACFSPDTKCVNTEGSFDCVCKEGYYPTAPTGGKYYPSYVTCHAEETQWREATIALGVIMGIAIVSLSLYIACQRSC
;
A
#
# COMPACT_ATOMS: atom_id res chain seq x y z
N MET A 1 6.75 -23.96 -6.15
CA MET A 1 6.21 -24.74 -7.29
C MET A 1 5.11 -25.65 -6.79
N GLU A 2 4.17 -26.00 -7.66
CA GLU A 2 3.14 -27.00 -7.45
C GLU A 2 3.17 -27.98 -8.61
N CYS A 3 3.12 -29.27 -8.32
CA CYS A 3 3.12 -30.30 -9.34
C CYS A 3 1.85 -31.13 -9.21
N ILE A 4 1.23 -31.39 -10.36
CA ILE A 4 0.02 -32.19 -10.48
C ILE A 4 0.33 -33.44 -11.32
N ASN A 5 -0.20 -34.58 -10.90
CA ASN A 5 -0.10 -35.81 -11.68
C ASN A 5 -1.11 -35.76 -12.83
N LEU A 6 -0.65 -36.15 -14.01
CA LEU A 6 -1.47 -36.24 -15.22
C LEU A 6 -1.50 -37.71 -15.67
N PRO A 7 -2.53 -38.17 -16.39
CA PRO A 7 -2.53 -39.53 -16.93
C PRO A 7 -1.27 -39.79 -17.77
N GLY A 8 -0.41 -40.71 -17.33
CA GLY A 8 0.85 -41.05 -18.00
C GLY A 8 1.99 -40.03 -17.87
N SER A 9 1.84 -38.96 -17.09
CA SER A 9 2.89 -37.92 -16.92
C SER A 9 2.73 -37.12 -15.60
N PHE A 10 3.56 -36.11 -15.39
CA PHE A 10 3.39 -35.11 -14.34
C PHE A 10 3.71 -33.72 -14.88
N GLY A 11 2.94 -32.71 -14.46
CA GLY A 11 3.15 -31.32 -14.83
C GLY A 11 3.47 -30.50 -13.58
N CYS A 12 4.46 -29.61 -13.67
CA CYS A 12 4.77 -28.66 -12.60
C CYS A 12 4.52 -27.23 -13.06
N GLN A 13 3.98 -26.41 -12.18
CA GLN A 13 3.75 -24.98 -12.37
C GLN A 13 4.32 -24.18 -11.20
N CYS A 14 4.54 -22.89 -11.42
CA CYS A 14 4.86 -21.99 -10.32
C CYS A 14 3.61 -21.66 -9.51
N LYS A 15 3.80 -21.35 -8.23
CA LYS A 15 2.71 -20.88 -7.37
C LYS A 15 2.23 -19.52 -7.86
N GLU A 16 1.03 -19.13 -7.48
CA GLU A 16 0.54 -17.76 -7.69
C GLU A 16 1.56 -16.74 -7.13
N GLY A 17 1.80 -15.66 -7.86
CA GLY A 17 2.85 -14.67 -7.56
C GLY A 17 4.26 -15.04 -8.04
N TYR A 18 4.45 -16.17 -8.74
CA TYR A 18 5.76 -16.61 -9.22
C TYR A 18 5.76 -16.97 -10.71
N GLU A 19 6.87 -16.69 -11.39
CA GLU A 19 7.11 -17.02 -12.79
C GLU A 19 8.25 -18.04 -12.97
N PRO A 20 8.27 -18.83 -14.06
CA PRO A 20 9.34 -19.77 -14.34
C PRO A 20 10.70 -19.06 -14.49
N LYS A 21 11.70 -19.49 -13.72
CA LYS A 21 13.08 -18.97 -13.84
C LYS A 21 13.75 -19.44 -15.13
N SER A 22 13.48 -20.68 -15.53
CA SER A 22 13.97 -21.29 -16.77
C SER A 22 13.08 -22.46 -17.15
N THR A 23 12.84 -22.62 -18.45
CA THR A 23 12.07 -23.73 -19.03
C THR A 23 12.93 -24.48 -20.06
N SER A 24 12.90 -25.81 -20.02
CA SER A 24 13.50 -26.66 -21.06
C SER A 24 12.64 -27.91 -21.26
N ASN A 25 12.33 -28.24 -22.51
CA ASN A 25 11.42 -29.34 -22.89
C ASN A 25 10.10 -29.30 -22.10
N SER A 26 9.49 -28.11 -21.98
CA SER A 26 8.26 -27.86 -21.21
C SER A 26 8.35 -28.17 -19.70
N LYS A 27 9.57 -28.34 -19.16
CA LYS A 27 9.83 -28.53 -17.74
C LYS A 27 10.35 -27.23 -17.11
N ILE A 28 9.83 -26.89 -15.94
CA ILE A 28 10.23 -25.72 -15.15
C ILE A 28 11.38 -26.13 -14.21
N TYR A 29 12.49 -25.38 -14.23
CA TYR A 29 13.69 -25.64 -13.40
C TYR A 29 13.82 -24.71 -12.18
N GLY A 30 12.79 -23.91 -11.91
CA GLY A 30 12.72 -23.03 -10.76
C GLY A 30 11.63 -21.99 -10.93
N CYS A 31 11.19 -21.42 -9.82
CA CYS A 31 10.25 -20.32 -9.79
C CYS A 31 10.97 -19.12 -9.18
N LYS A 32 10.81 -17.95 -9.81
CA LYS A 32 11.22 -16.68 -9.24
C LYS A 32 9.97 -15.86 -8.96
N ASP A 33 10.06 -15.07 -7.91
CA ASP A 33 9.04 -14.11 -7.55
C ASP A 33 8.76 -13.14 -8.71
N ILE A 34 7.49 -12.89 -8.99
CA ILE A 34 7.08 -11.86 -9.95
C ILE A 34 7.20 -10.53 -9.22
N ASN A 35 7.90 -9.57 -9.83
CA ASN A 35 7.96 -8.23 -9.23
C ASN A 35 6.84 -7.36 -9.78
N GLU A 36 5.68 -7.34 -9.11
CA GLU A 36 4.52 -6.61 -9.61
C GLU A 36 4.75 -5.10 -9.61
N CYS A 37 5.61 -4.59 -8.72
CA CYS A 37 5.96 -3.16 -8.66
C CYS A 37 6.66 -2.63 -9.92
N LYS A 38 7.15 -3.50 -10.80
CA LYS A 38 7.69 -3.11 -12.11
C LYS A 38 6.61 -2.84 -13.15
N PHE A 39 5.37 -3.29 -12.92
CA PHE A 39 4.27 -2.99 -13.82
C PHE A 39 3.64 -1.65 -13.48
N ASN A 40 3.27 -0.91 -14.53
CA ASN A 40 2.60 0.38 -14.35
C ASN A 40 1.20 0.14 -13.76
N GLY A 41 0.87 0.84 -12.67
CA GLY A 41 -0.43 0.71 -11.99
C GLY A 41 -0.52 -0.38 -10.93
N ALA A 42 0.60 -0.93 -10.44
CA ALA A 42 0.59 -1.87 -9.30
C ALA A 42 -0.16 -1.29 -8.08
N CYS A 43 0.03 0.00 -7.80
CA CYS A 43 -0.74 0.75 -6.82
C CYS A 43 -1.55 1.86 -7.52
N PHE A 44 -2.84 1.97 -7.17
CA PHE A 44 -3.77 2.91 -7.81
C PHE A 44 -3.69 4.34 -7.25
N SER A 45 -3.17 4.52 -6.02
CA SER A 45 -3.14 5.83 -5.36
C SER A 45 -1.78 6.53 -5.50
N PRO A 46 -1.75 7.82 -5.85
CA PRO A 46 -0.50 8.58 -5.95
C PRO A 46 0.20 8.76 -4.59
N ASP A 47 -0.52 8.64 -3.48
CA ASP A 47 0.01 8.78 -2.12
C ASP A 47 0.62 7.47 -1.59
N THR A 48 0.73 6.46 -2.45
CA THR A 48 1.26 5.14 -2.12
C THR A 48 2.55 4.84 -2.86
N LYS A 49 3.35 3.94 -2.28
CA LYS A 49 4.51 3.30 -2.90
C LYS A 49 4.30 1.80 -2.90
N CYS A 50 4.71 1.14 -3.98
CA CYS A 50 4.70 -0.31 -4.08
C CYS A 50 5.92 -0.91 -3.41
N VAL A 51 5.73 -1.98 -2.65
CA VAL A 51 6.77 -2.78 -2.00
C VAL A 51 6.58 -4.23 -2.42
N ASN A 52 7.57 -4.79 -3.08
CA ASN A 52 7.54 -6.17 -3.52
C ASN A 52 7.74 -7.13 -2.34
N THR A 53 6.91 -8.15 -2.22
CA THR A 53 7.00 -9.17 -1.16
C THR A 53 7.11 -10.56 -1.78
N GLU A 54 7.48 -11.58 -1.02
CA GLU A 54 7.66 -12.92 -1.59
C GLU A 54 6.31 -13.55 -1.96
N GLY A 55 6.02 -13.67 -3.24
CA GLY A 55 4.77 -14.18 -3.81
C GLY A 55 3.65 -13.15 -3.92
N SER A 56 3.92 -11.86 -3.69
CA SER A 56 2.94 -10.78 -3.80
C SER A 56 3.59 -9.39 -3.78
N PHE A 57 2.77 -8.36 -3.58
CA PHE A 57 3.24 -7.00 -3.36
C PHE A 57 2.28 -6.25 -2.45
N ASP A 58 2.80 -5.24 -1.76
CA ASP A 58 2.04 -4.36 -0.88
C ASP A 58 2.11 -2.91 -1.36
N CYS A 59 0.98 -2.21 -1.27
CA CYS A 59 0.93 -0.76 -1.42
C CYS A 59 0.94 -0.13 -0.03
N VAL A 60 1.95 0.69 0.26
CA VAL A 60 2.10 1.37 1.54
C VAL A 60 2.09 2.88 1.34
N CYS A 61 1.67 3.63 2.35
CA CYS A 61 1.67 5.09 2.27
C CYS A 61 3.09 5.66 2.11
N LYS A 62 3.21 6.75 1.36
CA LYS A 62 4.43 7.55 1.28
C LYS A 62 4.73 8.21 2.62
N GLU A 63 5.95 8.70 2.78
CA GLU A 63 6.36 9.44 3.97
C GLU A 63 5.46 10.67 4.20
N GLY A 64 5.04 10.89 5.45
CA GLY A 64 4.08 11.94 5.82
C GLY A 64 2.61 11.57 5.64
N TYR A 65 2.31 10.35 5.17
CA TYR A 65 0.95 9.84 5.02
C TYR A 65 0.71 8.59 5.86
N TYR A 66 -0.53 8.42 6.34
CA TYR A 66 -0.95 7.37 7.25
C TYR A 66 -2.13 6.59 6.66
N PRO A 67 -2.16 5.26 6.82
CA PRO A 67 -3.28 4.45 6.37
C PRO A 67 -4.50 4.65 7.29
N THR A 68 -5.66 4.99 6.73
CA THR A 68 -6.92 5.07 7.49
C THR A 68 -7.62 3.72 7.51
N ALA A 69 -7.37 2.92 8.55
CA ALA A 69 -7.97 1.61 8.82
C ALA A 69 -7.82 0.56 7.68
N PRO A 70 -7.79 -0.74 7.99
CA PRO A 70 -7.58 -1.77 6.98
C PRO A 70 -8.85 -1.99 6.16
N THR A 71 -8.96 -1.41 4.98
CA THR A 71 -9.99 -1.77 3.99
C THR A 71 -9.56 -2.90 3.03
N GLY A 72 -8.38 -3.50 3.23
CA GLY A 72 -7.84 -4.57 2.39
C GLY A 72 -7.95 -5.96 3.03
N GLY A 73 -8.80 -6.82 2.47
CA GLY A 73 -8.87 -8.24 2.83
C GLY A 73 -7.64 -9.03 2.34
N LYS A 74 -7.42 -10.19 2.97
CA LYS A 74 -6.27 -11.12 2.88
C LYS A 74 -5.86 -11.60 1.46
N TYR A 75 -6.52 -11.17 0.38
CA TYR A 75 -6.42 -11.76 -0.96
C TYR A 75 -6.30 -10.76 -2.14
N TYR A 76 -6.32 -9.44 -1.92
CA TYR A 76 -6.10 -8.47 -3.01
C TYR A 76 -5.21 -7.31 -2.54
N PRO A 77 -4.12 -7.02 -3.24
CA PRO A 77 -3.37 -5.81 -3.00
C PRO A 77 -4.14 -4.59 -3.56
N SER A 78 -3.94 -3.43 -2.93
CA SER A 78 -4.01 -2.12 -3.60
C SER A 78 -5.28 -1.26 -3.51
N TYR A 79 -5.96 -1.19 -2.36
CA TYR A 79 -6.47 0.14 -1.97
C TYR A 79 -6.20 0.40 -0.49
N VAL A 80 -5.01 0.92 -0.24
CA VAL A 80 -4.75 1.65 1.00
C VAL A 80 -5.11 3.11 0.74
N THR A 81 -6.03 3.63 1.54
CA THR A 81 -6.31 5.07 1.55
C THR A 81 -5.31 5.72 2.49
N CYS A 82 -4.58 6.71 1.98
CA CYS A 82 -3.52 7.39 2.70
C CYS A 82 -3.95 8.83 2.98
N HIS A 83 -3.76 9.29 4.20
CA HIS A 83 -4.07 10.67 4.62
C HIS A 83 -2.81 11.34 5.14
N ALA A 84 -2.59 12.60 4.78
CA ALA A 84 -1.49 13.40 5.34
C ALA A 84 -1.74 13.72 6.82
N GLU A 85 -0.68 13.83 7.64
CA GLU A 85 -0.81 14.33 9.01
C GLU A 85 -1.29 15.79 9.02
N GLU A 86 -2.30 16.11 9.83
CA GLU A 86 -2.76 17.49 10.04
C GLU A 86 -1.82 18.32 10.96
N THR A 87 -0.54 17.98 11.10
CA THR A 87 0.37 18.69 12.02
C THR A 87 0.93 19.99 11.46
N GLN A 88 0.68 20.32 10.18
CA GLN A 88 1.26 21.50 9.54
C GLN A 88 0.59 22.85 9.91
N TRP A 89 -0.55 22.85 10.63
CA TRP A 89 -1.24 24.08 11.06
C TRP A 89 -0.90 24.55 12.49
N ARG A 90 -0.25 23.70 13.30
CA ARG A 90 0.12 24.08 14.67
C ARG A 90 1.14 25.22 14.71
N GLU A 91 2.05 25.28 13.74
CA GLU A 91 3.05 26.34 13.63
C GLU A 91 2.46 27.65 13.04
N ALA A 92 1.51 27.54 12.09
CA ALA A 92 0.89 28.72 11.47
C ALA A 92 -0.09 29.46 12.40
N THR A 93 -0.69 28.74 13.36
CA THR A 93 -1.58 29.34 14.36
C THR A 93 -0.81 30.07 15.46
N ILE A 94 0.42 29.61 15.76
CA ILE A 94 1.29 30.24 16.77
C ILE A 94 1.90 31.54 16.22
N ALA A 95 2.26 31.60 14.93
CA ALA A 95 2.89 32.78 14.34
C ALA A 95 1.98 34.03 14.25
N LEU A 96 0.66 33.85 14.13
CA LEU A 96 -0.30 34.98 14.08
C LEU A 96 -0.87 35.34 15.46
N GLY A 97 -0.84 34.41 16.43
CA GLY A 97 -1.36 34.62 17.79
C GLY A 97 -0.46 35.42 18.73
N VAL A 98 0.81 35.65 18.39
CA VAL A 98 1.74 36.43 19.23
C VAL A 98 1.55 37.95 19.06
N ILE A 99 0.86 38.40 18.00
CA ILE A 99 0.70 39.84 17.72
C ILE A 99 -0.56 40.44 18.35
N MET A 100 -1.59 39.64 18.69
CA MET A 100 -2.81 40.14 19.33
C MET A 100 -3.23 39.24 20.49
N GLY A 101 -2.85 39.61 21.70
CA GLY A 101 -3.15 38.91 22.95
C GLY A 101 -4.64 38.93 23.33
N ILE A 102 -5.48 38.14 22.65
CA ILE A 102 -6.88 37.94 23.02
C ILE A 102 -7.25 36.46 23.00
N ALA A 103 -7.80 36.01 24.12
CA ALA A 103 -8.35 34.69 24.38
C ALA A 103 -9.57 34.38 23.49
N ILE A 104 -9.36 33.72 22.35
CA ILE A 104 -10.45 33.12 21.56
C ILE A 104 -10.03 31.71 21.11
N VAL A 105 -9.88 30.79 22.07
CA VAL A 105 -9.50 29.39 21.76
C VAL A 105 -10.52 28.42 22.35
N SER A 106 -11.82 28.74 22.29
CA SER A 106 -12.84 27.86 22.89
C SER A 106 -14.07 27.57 22.03
N LEU A 107 -14.34 28.29 20.93
CA LEU A 107 -15.49 27.98 20.07
C LEU A 107 -15.11 27.44 18.67
N SER A 108 -13.97 27.86 18.12
CA SER A 108 -13.55 27.43 16.78
C SER A 108 -12.94 26.01 16.76
N LEU A 109 -12.39 25.55 17.89
CA LEU A 109 -11.85 24.19 18.04
C LEU A 109 -12.93 23.11 18.05
N TYR A 110 -14.18 23.46 18.42
CA TYR A 110 -15.29 22.50 18.46
C TYR A 110 -15.81 22.15 17.06
N ILE A 111 -15.71 23.08 16.10
CA ILE A 111 -16.25 22.91 14.75
C ILE A 111 -15.30 22.09 13.86
N ALA A 112 -13.99 22.09 14.14
CA ALA A 112 -13.01 21.34 13.35
C ALA A 112 -12.99 19.83 13.65
N CYS A 113 -13.49 19.38 14.80
CA CYS A 113 -13.49 17.95 15.18
C CYS A 113 -14.61 17.12 14.50
N GLN A 114 -15.48 17.73 13.69
CA GLN A 114 -16.71 17.09 13.20
C GLN A 114 -16.80 16.91 11.68
N ARG A 115 -15.71 17.14 10.91
CA ARG A 115 -15.77 16.98 9.44
C ARG A 115 -14.87 15.93 8.82
N SER A 116 -14.07 15.22 9.62
CA SER A 116 -13.33 14.04 9.16
C SER A 116 -13.15 13.07 10.33
N CYS A 117 -14.20 12.28 10.61
CA CYS A 117 -14.05 10.96 11.26
C CYS A 117 -13.90 9.90 10.16
#